data_AF-A0A7R8UQT3-F1
#
_entry.id   AF-A0A7R8UQT3-F1
#
_cell.length_a   1.000
_cell.length_b   1.000
_cell.length_c   1.000
_cell.angle_alpha   90.00
_cell.angle_beta   90.00
_cell.angle_gamma   90.00
#
_symmetry.space_group_name_H-M   'P 1'
#
loop_
_entity.id
_entity.type
_entity.pdbx_description
1 polymer ?
#
loop_
_entity_poly.entity_id
_entity_poly.type
_entity_poly.pdbx_seq_one_letter_code
_entity_poly.pdbx_strand_id
1 'polypeptide(L)'
;MTVVRVLHLSHCCMFIICKELTLSIAVIAAVAAFIGFSPGEGIPKAFPSVLLPSALKIVDNYSNTRRGLTSPQFHLPVSSSSSMSGLTLSKRAQHPVVGDFSTDTLALILKCVNFAAVKHKNQRRLDVDETPYINHPIGVAYILTSEAYVQDPDVLLAALLHDTVEDTDTTFEEIEFHFGETVRKIVQEVTDDKSLPKMERKRLQIVHAATSSFKAKLVKLADKLYNLRDLQQALPKGWSEERRREYFIWSKKVVDNLRGTNQALENALDIVFKQEEIYYLE
;
A
#
# COMPACT_ATOMS: atom_id res chain seq x y z
N MET A 1 -10.73 -14.50 50.22
CA MET A 1 -9.53 -13.75 49.76
C MET A 1 -9.52 -13.67 48.23
N THR A 2 -10.48 -12.95 47.63
CA THR A 2 -10.70 -12.98 46.17
C THR A 2 -10.95 -11.59 45.59
N VAL A 3 -10.12 -10.59 45.93
CA VAL A 3 -10.30 -9.21 45.42
C VAL A 3 -9.00 -8.56 44.87
N VAL A 4 -7.83 -9.22 44.96
CA VAL A 4 -6.56 -8.56 44.55
C VAL A 4 -6.11 -8.88 43.11
N ARG A 5 -6.80 -9.72 42.34
CA ARG A 5 -6.35 -10.10 40.97
C ARG A 5 -6.93 -9.31 39.79
N VAL A 6 -7.84 -8.36 40.01
CA VAL A 6 -8.51 -7.66 38.89
C VAL A 6 -7.85 -6.30 38.54
N LEU A 7 -7.07 -5.70 39.44
CA LEU A 7 -6.50 -4.37 39.20
C LEU A 7 -5.19 -4.37 38.39
N HIS A 8 -4.49 -5.50 38.25
CA HIS A 8 -3.22 -5.53 37.51
C HIS A 8 -3.37 -5.71 35.98
N LEU A 9 -4.54 -6.19 35.50
CA LEU A 9 -4.79 -6.31 34.06
C LEU A 9 -5.15 -4.98 33.37
N SER A 10 -5.64 -3.98 34.11
CA SER A 10 -6.10 -2.72 33.52
C SER A 10 -4.95 -1.80 33.05
N HIS A 11 -3.85 -1.73 33.81
CA HIS A 11 -2.70 -0.90 33.44
C HIS A 11 -1.87 -1.47 32.28
N CYS A 12 -1.76 -2.80 32.15
CA CYS A 12 -1.04 -3.42 31.04
C CYS A 12 -1.78 -3.29 29.71
N CYS A 13 -3.11 -3.45 29.70
CA CYS A 13 -3.91 -3.23 28.49
C CYS A 13 -3.86 -1.76 28.06
N MET A 14 -3.92 -0.81 29.00
CA MET A 14 -3.82 0.61 28.65
C MET A 14 -2.44 0.99 28.09
N PHE A 15 -1.35 0.39 28.59
CA PHE A 15 0.00 0.61 28.06
C PHE A 15 0.25 -0.04 26.69
N ILE A 16 -0.30 -1.21 26.42
CA ILE A 16 -0.18 -1.89 25.12
C ILE A 16 -1.04 -1.17 24.06
N ILE A 17 -2.26 -0.79 24.42
CA ILE A 17 -3.13 0.01 23.56
C ILE A 17 -2.51 1.40 23.31
N CYS A 18 -1.91 2.04 24.32
CA CYS A 18 -1.19 3.30 24.13
C CYS A 18 0.05 3.16 23.24
N LYS A 19 0.78 2.03 23.29
CA LYS A 19 1.94 1.79 22.42
C LYS A 19 1.57 1.57 20.96
N GLU A 20 0.49 0.83 20.70
CA GLU A 20 0.00 0.64 19.33
C GLU A 20 -0.69 1.88 18.76
N LEU A 21 -1.37 2.68 19.61
CA LEU A 21 -1.86 4.00 19.21
C LEU A 21 -0.70 4.96 18.93
N THR A 22 0.38 4.96 19.72
CA THR A 22 1.52 5.86 19.47
C THR A 22 2.32 5.48 18.23
N LEU A 23 2.45 4.19 17.90
CA LEU A 23 3.05 3.77 16.61
C LEU A 23 2.17 4.18 15.43
N SER A 24 0.86 3.99 15.54
CA SER A 24 -0.10 4.39 14.50
C SER A 24 -0.12 5.91 14.31
N ILE A 25 -0.10 6.67 15.41
CA ILE A 25 -0.03 8.14 15.38
C ILE A 25 1.31 8.61 14.83
N ALA A 26 2.43 7.94 15.14
CA ALA A 26 3.75 8.30 14.61
C ALA A 26 3.86 8.03 13.11
N VAL A 27 3.31 6.92 12.62
CA VAL A 27 3.24 6.60 11.17
C VAL A 27 2.31 7.58 10.46
N ILE A 28 1.12 7.85 11.02
CA ILE A 28 0.19 8.84 10.46
C ILE A 28 0.79 10.25 10.50
N ALA A 29 1.50 10.64 11.55
CA ALA A 29 2.17 11.93 11.67
C ALA A 29 3.38 12.05 10.72
N ALA A 30 4.13 10.96 10.51
CA ALA A 30 5.22 10.92 9.53
C ALA A 30 4.68 11.03 8.09
N VAL A 31 3.58 10.34 7.78
CA VAL A 31 2.88 10.44 6.51
C VAL A 31 2.30 11.85 6.33
N ALA A 32 1.66 12.41 7.37
CA ALA A 32 1.08 13.76 7.37
C ALA A 32 2.14 14.87 7.21
N ALA A 33 3.30 14.74 7.85
CA ALA A 33 4.41 15.67 7.69
C ALA A 33 5.04 15.58 6.29
N PHE A 34 5.06 14.40 5.68
CA PHE A 34 5.57 14.19 4.32
C PHE A 34 4.66 14.78 3.23
N ILE A 35 3.35 14.89 3.50
CA ILE A 35 2.35 15.54 2.62
C ILE A 35 2.09 17.02 2.95
N GLY A 36 2.88 17.63 3.84
CA GLY A 36 2.82 19.07 4.13
C GLY A 36 1.71 19.50 5.10
N PHE A 37 1.16 18.61 5.91
CA PHE A 37 0.13 18.94 6.89
C PHE A 37 0.74 19.55 8.16
N SER A 38 0.48 20.83 8.43
CA SER A 38 0.94 21.53 9.63
C SER A 38 -0.14 21.50 10.72
N PRO A 39 0.16 21.15 11.98
CA PRO A 39 -0.86 21.06 13.03
C PRO A 39 -1.29 22.47 13.44
N GLY A 40 -2.45 22.92 12.94
CA GLY A 40 -3.02 24.23 13.23
C GLY A 40 -4.08 24.70 12.24
N GLU A 41 -4.13 24.14 11.04
CA GLU A 41 -5.17 24.44 10.06
C GLU A 41 -6.31 23.44 10.18
N GLY A 42 -7.54 23.94 10.32
CA GLY A 42 -8.74 23.12 10.43
C GLY A 42 -8.90 22.18 9.24
N ILE A 43 -9.52 21.01 9.49
CA ILE A 43 -9.79 19.97 8.50
C ILE A 43 -10.41 20.59 7.24
N PRO A 44 -9.77 20.50 6.05
CA PRO A 44 -10.38 20.96 4.81
C PRO A 44 -11.62 20.13 4.50
N LYS A 45 -12.71 20.79 4.12
CA LYS A 45 -13.96 20.17 3.67
C LYS A 45 -13.80 19.56 2.26
N ALA A 46 -12.95 18.56 2.09
CA ALA A 46 -12.92 17.71 0.90
C ALA A 46 -12.06 16.48 1.17
N PHE A 47 -12.61 15.50 1.89
CA PHE A 47 -12.14 14.12 1.81
C PHE A 47 -13.02 13.40 0.80
N PRO A 48 -12.47 12.75 -0.25
CA PRO A 48 -13.26 11.95 -1.17
C PRO A 48 -13.87 10.76 -0.41
N SER A 49 -15.15 10.52 -0.65
CA SER A 49 -16.08 9.65 0.09
C SER A 49 -15.83 8.14 -0.03
N VAL A 50 -14.61 7.69 -0.35
CA VAL A 50 -14.34 6.28 -0.71
C VAL A 50 -13.80 5.45 0.46
N LEU A 51 -13.45 6.05 1.61
CA LEU A 51 -12.89 5.31 2.76
C LEU A 51 -13.85 5.09 3.95
N LEU A 52 -15.13 5.49 3.86
CA LEU A 52 -16.00 5.52 5.04
C LEU A 52 -16.93 4.32 5.35
N PRO A 53 -17.31 3.37 4.46
CA PRO A 53 -18.28 2.34 4.86
C PRO A 53 -17.72 1.30 5.83
N SER A 54 -16.40 1.09 5.86
CA SER A 54 -15.76 0.05 6.69
C SER A 54 -15.20 0.59 8.02
N ALA A 55 -14.87 1.89 8.10
CA ALA A 55 -14.32 2.50 9.31
C ALA A 55 -15.39 2.91 10.33
N LEU A 56 -16.59 3.31 9.88
CA LEU A 56 -17.68 3.74 10.75
C LEU A 56 -18.26 2.61 11.63
N LYS A 57 -18.23 1.35 11.16
CA LYS A 57 -18.71 0.20 11.95
C LYS A 57 -17.84 -0.11 13.17
N ILE A 58 -16.60 0.38 13.20
CA ILE A 58 -15.67 0.18 14.32
C ILE A 58 -15.92 1.23 15.43
N VAL A 59 -16.39 2.42 15.07
CA VAL A 59 -16.59 3.54 16.01
C VAL A 59 -17.93 3.42 16.76
N ASP A 60 -19.00 2.96 16.10
CA ASP A 60 -20.34 2.88 16.72
C ASP A 60 -20.48 1.78 17.79
N ASN A 61 -19.63 0.74 17.74
CA ASN A 61 -19.60 -0.29 18.79
C ASN A 61 -18.90 0.19 20.07
N TYR A 62 -18.17 1.30 20.03
CA TYR A 62 -17.37 1.78 21.17
C TYR A 62 -18.08 2.87 22.00
N SER A 63 -19.03 3.60 21.39
CA SER A 63 -19.77 4.70 22.04
C SER A 63 -20.90 4.21 22.96
N ASN A 64 -21.39 2.98 22.80
CA ASN A 64 -22.45 2.41 23.65
C ASN A 64 -21.97 1.84 25.00
N THR A 65 -20.66 1.69 25.22
CA THR A 65 -20.11 1.08 26.44
C THR A 65 -19.66 2.12 27.49
N ARG A 66 -19.84 3.43 27.25
CA ARG A 66 -19.43 4.53 28.16
C ARG A 66 -20.59 5.34 28.77
N ARG A 67 -21.76 4.74 29.00
CA ARG A 67 -22.79 5.34 29.85
C ARG A 67 -22.98 4.53 31.11
N GLY A 68 -22.20 4.86 32.13
CA GLY A 68 -22.36 4.35 33.48
C GLY A 68 -21.01 4.12 34.11
N LEU A 69 -20.52 5.11 34.87
CA LEU A 69 -19.68 4.99 36.07
C LEU A 69 -19.20 6.41 36.44
N THR A 70 -19.88 6.99 37.42
CA THR A 70 -19.52 8.26 38.07
C THR A 70 -18.30 8.06 38.97
N SER A 71 -17.36 9.00 38.94
CA SER A 71 -16.13 9.02 39.73
C SER A 71 -16.38 9.27 41.22
N PRO A 72 -15.66 8.58 42.14
CA PRO A 72 -15.38 9.11 43.47
C PRO A 72 -13.93 9.64 43.54
N GLN A 73 -13.77 10.85 44.08
CA GLN A 73 -12.49 11.45 44.45
C GLN A 73 -11.87 10.67 45.63
N PHE A 74 -10.56 10.40 45.58
CA PHE A 74 -9.80 9.99 46.77
C PHE A 74 -8.40 10.63 46.83
N HIS A 75 -8.11 11.17 48.01
CA HIS A 75 -6.85 11.77 48.45
C HIS A 75 -5.72 10.73 48.57
N LEU A 76 -4.48 11.17 48.30
CA LEU A 76 -3.25 10.42 48.57
C LEU A 76 -2.72 10.69 49.99
N PRO A 77 -2.14 9.69 50.65
CA PRO A 77 -1.05 9.90 51.59
C PRO A 77 0.22 9.15 51.22
N VAL A 78 1.34 9.78 51.57
CA VAL A 78 2.74 9.37 51.43
C VAL A 78 3.14 8.42 52.56
N SER A 79 3.92 7.37 52.30
CA SER A 79 5.11 6.97 53.12
C SER A 79 5.74 5.60 52.76
N SER A 80 7.08 5.65 52.67
CA SER A 80 8.12 4.72 53.16
C SER A 80 8.22 3.23 52.76
N SER A 81 9.34 2.93 52.08
CA SER A 81 10.31 1.83 52.27
C SER A 81 9.84 0.40 52.61
N SER A 82 10.21 -0.59 51.78
CA SER A 82 11.07 -1.75 52.15
C SER A 82 11.18 -2.83 51.04
N SER A 83 12.43 -3.12 50.65
CA SER A 83 13.11 -4.44 50.58
C SER A 83 12.38 -5.75 50.21
N MET A 84 13.01 -6.46 49.26
CA MET A 84 13.21 -7.92 49.09
C MET A 84 12.20 -8.79 48.29
N SER A 85 12.77 -9.32 47.20
CA SER A 85 12.80 -10.74 46.78
C SER A 85 11.56 -11.44 46.22
N GLY A 86 11.74 -11.96 45.00
CA GLY A 86 11.24 -13.27 44.59
C GLY A 86 9.87 -13.30 43.93
N LEU A 87 9.82 -13.17 42.60
CA LEU A 87 8.73 -13.71 41.80
C LEU A 87 9.25 -14.25 40.46
N THR A 88 9.14 -15.57 40.37
CA THR A 88 9.28 -16.45 39.20
C THR A 88 8.83 -15.83 37.88
N LEU A 89 9.71 -15.94 36.87
CA LEU A 89 9.44 -15.68 35.45
C LEU A 89 8.23 -16.50 34.99
N SER A 90 7.06 -15.87 34.96
CA SER A 90 5.88 -16.39 34.27
C SER A 90 6.20 -16.43 32.77
N LYS A 91 6.29 -17.64 32.20
CA LYS A 91 6.30 -17.87 30.75
C LYS A 91 5.17 -17.05 30.12
N ARG A 92 5.53 -16.00 29.39
CA ARG A 92 4.59 -15.15 28.66
C ARG A 92 3.97 -16.02 27.57
N ALA A 93 2.64 -16.12 27.58
CA ALA A 93 1.88 -16.78 26.55
C ALA A 93 2.27 -16.19 25.19
N GLN A 94 2.74 -17.04 24.28
CA GLN A 94 3.01 -16.69 22.90
C GLN A 94 1.65 -16.40 22.24
N HIS A 95 1.38 -15.13 21.98
CA HIS A 95 0.33 -14.75 21.04
C HIS A 95 0.77 -15.18 19.64
N PRO A 96 -0.15 -15.65 18.78
CA PRO A 96 0.20 -16.02 17.42
C PRO A 96 0.59 -14.75 16.67
N VAL A 97 1.89 -14.62 16.39
CA VAL A 97 2.45 -13.55 15.57
C VAL A 97 1.97 -13.79 14.15
N VAL A 98 1.18 -12.85 13.63
CA VAL A 98 0.86 -12.73 12.19
C VAL A 98 2.19 -12.77 11.44
N GLY A 99 2.31 -13.67 10.45
CA GLY A 99 3.53 -14.09 9.75
C GLY A 99 4.76 -13.18 9.93
N ASP A 100 5.81 -13.75 10.53
CA ASP A 100 7.08 -13.08 10.82
C ASP A 100 7.74 -12.54 9.54
N PHE A 101 7.43 -11.29 9.18
CA PHE A 101 8.23 -10.54 8.24
C PHE A 101 9.57 -10.27 8.92
N SER A 102 10.67 -10.78 8.35
CA SER A 102 11.98 -10.46 8.90
C SER A 102 12.17 -8.94 8.93
N THR A 103 12.73 -8.43 10.03
CA THR A 103 13.08 -7.00 10.17
C THR A 103 13.86 -6.48 8.96
N ASP A 104 14.69 -7.35 8.37
CA ASP A 104 15.48 -7.09 7.16
C ASP A 104 14.60 -6.84 5.93
N THR A 105 13.51 -7.59 5.76
CA THR A 105 12.57 -7.40 4.65
C THR A 105 11.84 -6.07 4.76
N LEU A 106 11.40 -5.70 5.97
CA LEU A 106 10.76 -4.40 6.18
C LEU A 106 11.74 -3.25 5.89
N ALA A 107 12.97 -3.35 6.38
CA ALA A 107 14.02 -2.37 6.09
C ALA A 107 14.29 -2.23 4.59
N LEU A 108 14.31 -3.35 3.87
CA LEU A 108 14.52 -3.38 2.41
C LEU A 108 13.35 -2.72 1.65
N ILE A 109 12.10 -2.99 2.05
CA ILE A 109 10.92 -2.34 1.46
C ILE A 109 10.96 -0.83 1.71
N LEU A 110 11.24 -0.38 2.94
CA LEU A 110 11.33 1.05 3.25
C LEU A 110 12.44 1.76 2.46
N LYS A 111 13.60 1.10 2.32
CA LYS A 111 14.69 1.59 1.45
C LYS A 111 14.22 1.76 0.00
N CYS A 112 13.49 0.78 -0.51
CA CYS A 112 12.96 0.77 -1.87
C CYS A 112 11.92 1.87 -2.12
N VAL A 113 10.95 2.04 -1.20
CA VAL A 113 9.96 3.12 -1.25
C VAL A 113 10.66 4.48 -1.25
N ASN A 114 11.64 4.69 -0.37
CA ASN A 114 12.40 5.93 -0.32
C ASN A 114 13.18 6.17 -1.63
N PHE A 115 13.82 5.14 -2.19
CA PHE A 115 14.51 5.22 -3.47
C PHE A 115 13.56 5.67 -4.59
N ALA A 116 12.42 4.98 -4.75
CA ALA A 116 11.42 5.32 -5.76
C ALA A 116 10.88 6.75 -5.55
N ALA A 117 10.61 7.16 -4.31
CA ALA A 117 10.14 8.50 -3.98
C ALA A 117 11.15 9.59 -4.38
N VAL A 118 12.44 9.35 -4.14
CA VAL A 118 13.52 10.28 -4.53
C VAL A 118 13.64 10.37 -6.05
N LYS A 119 13.60 9.24 -6.77
CA LYS A 119 13.70 9.20 -8.23
C LYS A 119 12.51 9.88 -8.91
N HIS A 120 11.30 9.65 -8.40
CA HIS A 120 10.07 10.25 -8.93
C HIS A 120 9.68 11.61 -8.30
N LYS A 121 10.56 12.26 -7.51
CA LYS A 121 10.23 13.47 -6.73
C LYS A 121 9.60 14.62 -7.54
N ASN A 122 9.99 14.75 -8.81
CA ASN A 122 9.52 15.81 -9.70
C ASN A 122 8.42 15.34 -10.68
N GLN A 123 8.07 14.06 -10.67
CA GLN A 123 7.04 13.49 -11.54
C GLN A 123 5.68 13.60 -10.88
N ARG A 124 4.64 13.84 -11.69
CA ARG A 124 3.23 13.90 -11.29
C ARG A 124 2.39 12.99 -12.17
N ARG A 125 1.27 12.52 -11.63
CA ARG A 125 0.19 11.89 -12.40
C ARG A 125 -0.53 12.96 -13.23
N LEU A 126 -1.27 12.51 -14.23
CA LEU A 126 -1.98 13.39 -15.17
C LEU A 126 -3.43 13.67 -14.75
N ASP A 127 -3.79 13.32 -13.52
CA ASP A 127 -5.06 13.70 -12.90
C ASP A 127 -5.12 15.21 -12.61
N VAL A 128 -6.30 15.70 -12.25
CA VAL A 128 -6.55 17.14 -12.06
C VAL A 128 -5.70 17.74 -10.94
N ASP A 129 -5.49 16.97 -9.87
CA ASP A 129 -4.75 17.41 -8.69
C ASP A 129 -3.22 17.28 -8.86
N GLU A 130 -2.76 16.80 -10.02
CA GLU A 130 -1.35 16.51 -10.32
C GLU A 130 -0.72 15.70 -9.16
N THR A 131 -1.33 14.56 -8.84
CA THR A 131 -0.93 13.74 -7.67
C THR A 131 0.55 13.32 -7.79
N PRO A 132 1.36 13.35 -6.71
CA PRO A 132 2.74 12.87 -6.74
C PRO A 132 2.87 11.46 -7.31
N TYR A 133 3.80 11.26 -8.26
CA TYR A 133 3.85 10.00 -9.02
C TYR A 133 4.12 8.77 -8.15
N ILE A 134 4.85 8.93 -7.04
CA ILE A 134 5.14 7.86 -6.07
C ILE A 134 3.88 7.13 -5.56
N ASN A 135 2.72 7.79 -5.58
CA ASN A 135 1.45 7.17 -5.20
C ASN A 135 1.10 5.99 -6.12
N HIS A 136 1.48 6.03 -7.39
CA HIS A 136 1.24 4.94 -8.35
C HIS A 136 2.07 3.68 -8.01
N PRO A 137 3.41 3.70 -7.95
CA PRO A 137 4.16 2.50 -7.56
C PRO A 137 3.76 1.92 -6.19
N ILE A 138 3.45 2.78 -5.21
CA ILE A 138 2.91 2.34 -3.91
C ILE A 138 1.55 1.66 -4.09
N GLY A 139 0.65 2.24 -4.88
CA GLY A 139 -0.66 1.68 -5.18
C GLY A 139 -0.60 0.34 -5.91
N VAL A 140 0.32 0.18 -6.86
CA VAL A 140 0.58 -1.09 -7.54
C VAL A 140 1.05 -2.16 -6.55
N ALA A 141 2.01 -1.84 -5.68
CA ALA A 141 2.45 -2.75 -4.62
C ALA A 141 1.34 -3.07 -3.60
N TYR A 142 0.47 -2.10 -3.31
CA TYR A 142 -0.69 -2.29 -2.45
C TYR A 142 -1.72 -3.24 -3.08
N ILE A 143 -2.01 -3.12 -4.38
CA ILE A 143 -2.88 -4.06 -5.09
C ILE A 143 -2.32 -5.48 -5.01
N LEU A 144 -1.01 -5.65 -5.24
CA LEU A 144 -0.35 -6.95 -5.18
C LEU A 144 -0.48 -7.60 -3.79
N THR A 145 -0.32 -6.83 -2.72
CA THR A 145 -0.38 -7.36 -1.35
C THR A 145 -1.82 -7.57 -0.87
N SER A 146 -2.70 -6.59 -1.08
CA SER A 146 -4.04 -6.56 -0.49
C SER A 146 -5.10 -7.33 -1.28
N GLU A 147 -4.99 -7.39 -2.61
CA GLU A 147 -5.97 -8.05 -3.48
C GLU A 147 -5.43 -9.34 -4.09
N ALA A 148 -4.16 -9.35 -4.50
CA ALA A 148 -3.54 -10.52 -5.13
C ALA A 148 -2.87 -11.49 -4.13
N TYR A 149 -2.76 -11.09 -2.85
CA TYR A 149 -2.11 -11.84 -1.76
C TYR A 149 -0.66 -12.23 -2.05
N VAL A 150 0.07 -11.40 -2.82
CA VAL A 150 1.49 -11.61 -3.13
C VAL A 150 2.33 -11.21 -1.93
N GLN A 151 3.18 -12.14 -1.48
CA GLN A 151 4.11 -11.94 -0.35
C GLN A 151 5.59 -12.02 -0.78
N ASP A 152 5.86 -12.28 -2.06
CA ASP A 152 7.22 -12.38 -2.59
C ASP A 152 7.90 -11.00 -2.60
N PRO A 153 8.97 -10.80 -1.80
CA PRO A 153 9.59 -9.48 -1.66
C PRO A 153 10.17 -8.96 -2.97
N ASP A 154 10.70 -9.82 -3.85
CA ASP A 154 11.27 -9.36 -5.12
C ASP A 154 10.19 -8.76 -6.03
N VAL A 155 8.98 -9.35 -6.01
CA VAL A 155 7.84 -8.84 -6.79
C VAL A 155 7.37 -7.50 -6.24
N LEU A 156 7.33 -7.35 -4.92
CA LEU A 156 6.91 -6.09 -4.28
C LEU A 156 7.94 -4.97 -4.51
N LEU A 157 9.23 -5.27 -4.40
CA LEU A 157 10.30 -4.33 -4.71
C LEU A 157 10.26 -3.94 -6.20
N ALA A 158 10.10 -4.90 -7.10
CA ALA A 158 9.97 -4.62 -8.53
C ALA A 158 8.74 -3.77 -8.85
N ALA A 159 7.61 -3.99 -8.17
CA ALA A 159 6.41 -3.16 -8.32
C ALA A 159 6.64 -1.71 -7.85
N LEU A 160 7.39 -1.49 -6.78
CA LEU A 160 7.77 -0.15 -6.32
C LEU A 160 8.75 0.55 -7.29
N LEU A 161 9.50 -0.22 -8.08
CA LEU A 161 10.55 0.29 -8.97
C LEU A 161 10.18 0.26 -10.46
N HIS A 162 9.02 -0.27 -10.84
CA HIS A 162 8.75 -0.66 -12.23
C HIS A 162 8.91 0.46 -13.26
N ASP A 163 8.63 1.71 -12.89
CA ASP A 163 8.76 2.90 -13.75
C ASP A 163 10.07 3.66 -13.55
N THR A 164 10.94 3.26 -12.60
CA THR A 164 12.14 4.05 -12.28
C THR A 164 13.12 4.12 -13.44
N VAL A 165 13.43 3.00 -14.10
CA VAL A 165 14.30 3.03 -15.28
C VAL A 165 13.61 3.65 -16.49
N GLU A 166 12.29 3.49 -16.61
CA GLU A 166 11.53 4.00 -17.74
C GLU A 166 11.42 5.55 -17.73
N ASP A 167 11.18 6.15 -16.55
CA ASP A 167 10.77 7.55 -16.44
C ASP A 167 11.75 8.44 -15.65
N THR A 168 12.89 7.91 -15.18
CA THR A 168 13.87 8.66 -14.38
C THR A 168 15.30 8.46 -14.90
N ASP A 169 16.31 8.94 -14.16
CA ASP A 169 17.73 8.75 -14.46
C ASP A 169 18.30 7.42 -13.92
N THR A 170 17.44 6.53 -13.42
CA THR A 170 17.83 5.25 -12.83
C THR A 170 18.33 4.28 -13.90
N THR A 171 19.39 3.53 -13.60
CA THR A 171 19.89 2.45 -14.48
C THR A 171 19.62 1.07 -13.89
N PHE A 172 19.68 0.03 -14.73
CA PHE A 172 19.54 -1.36 -14.26
C PHE A 172 20.66 -1.74 -13.29
N GLU A 173 21.88 -1.25 -13.50
CA GLU A 173 23.02 -1.49 -12.61
C GLU A 173 22.80 -0.86 -11.23
N GLU A 174 22.18 0.32 -11.17
CA GLU A 174 21.80 0.96 -9.91
C GLU A 174 20.78 0.11 -9.13
N ILE A 175 19.78 -0.46 -9.83
CA ILE A 175 18.80 -1.36 -9.22
C ILE A 175 19.46 -2.64 -8.71
N GLU A 176 20.32 -3.26 -9.52
CA GLU A 176 21.02 -4.48 -9.14
C GLU A 176 21.93 -4.26 -7.93
N PHE A 177 22.65 -3.14 -7.88
CA PHE A 177 23.48 -2.77 -6.74
C PHE A 177 22.68 -2.62 -5.45
N HIS A 178 21.49 -2.01 -5.51
CA HIS A 178 20.71 -1.70 -4.31
C HIS A 178 19.75 -2.82 -3.87
N PHE A 179 19.22 -3.60 -4.81
CA PHE A 179 18.10 -4.52 -4.60
C PHE A 179 18.35 -5.93 -5.15
N GLY A 180 19.49 -6.15 -5.82
CA GLY A 180 19.89 -7.46 -6.31
C GLY A 180 19.42 -7.77 -7.73
N GLU A 181 20.05 -8.79 -8.31
CA GLU A 181 19.83 -9.20 -9.70
C GLU A 181 18.37 -9.61 -9.98
N THR A 182 17.72 -10.33 -9.05
CA THR A 182 16.35 -10.81 -9.27
C THR A 182 15.38 -9.65 -9.47
N VAL A 183 15.45 -8.62 -8.62
CA VAL A 183 14.62 -7.41 -8.75
C VAL A 183 14.93 -6.71 -10.07
N ARG A 184 16.21 -6.54 -10.41
CA ARG A 184 16.63 -5.93 -11.68
C ARG A 184 16.07 -6.67 -12.90
N LYS A 185 16.08 -8.01 -12.91
CA LYS A 185 15.49 -8.82 -13.99
C LYS A 185 13.99 -8.55 -14.15
N ILE A 186 13.25 -8.52 -13.05
CA ILE A 186 11.80 -8.24 -13.10
C ILE A 186 11.56 -6.82 -13.60
N VAL A 187 12.29 -5.82 -13.09
CA VAL A 187 12.16 -4.42 -13.54
C VAL A 187 12.46 -4.31 -15.04
N GLN A 188 13.49 -4.98 -15.53
CA GLN A 188 13.82 -5.01 -16.95
C GLN A 188 12.70 -5.57 -17.83
N GLU A 189 11.99 -6.60 -17.36
CA GLU A 189 10.86 -7.17 -18.11
C GLU A 189 9.61 -6.26 -18.16
N VAL A 190 9.50 -5.31 -17.23
CA VAL A 190 8.36 -4.37 -17.12
C VAL A 190 8.69 -2.95 -17.60
N THR A 191 9.94 -2.67 -17.97
CA THR A 191 10.38 -1.39 -18.56
C THR A 191 10.21 -1.42 -20.07
N ASP A 192 9.52 -0.43 -20.64
CA ASP A 192 9.47 -0.27 -22.10
C ASP A 192 10.73 0.44 -22.63
N ASP A 193 11.15 0.09 -23.85
CA ASP A 193 12.21 0.80 -24.56
C ASP A 193 11.70 2.16 -25.07
N LYS A 194 12.03 3.25 -24.35
CA LYS A 194 11.65 4.63 -24.71
C LYS A 194 12.29 5.14 -26.01
N SER A 195 13.26 4.44 -26.60
CA SER A 195 13.82 4.81 -27.92
C SER A 195 12.84 4.50 -29.06
N LEU A 196 11.88 3.61 -28.83
CA LEU A 196 10.89 3.21 -29.83
C LEU A 196 9.68 4.16 -29.87
N PRO A 197 9.04 4.32 -31.05
CA PRO A 197 7.79 5.06 -31.15
C PRO A 197 6.71 4.51 -30.21
N LYS A 198 5.88 5.40 -29.65
CA LYS A 198 4.82 5.04 -28.69
C LYS A 198 3.92 3.89 -29.16
N MET A 199 3.55 3.86 -30.44
CA MET A 199 2.72 2.80 -31.01
C MET A 199 3.44 1.45 -31.02
N GLU A 200 4.75 1.46 -31.25
CA GLU A 200 5.56 0.24 -31.22
C GLU A 200 5.74 -0.27 -29.80
N ARG A 201 5.97 0.61 -28.82
CA ARG A 201 5.98 0.23 -27.38
C ARG A 201 4.67 -0.45 -26.97
N LYS A 202 3.53 0.14 -27.34
CA LYS A 202 2.20 -0.45 -27.11
C LYS A 202 2.03 -1.83 -27.76
N ARG A 203 2.54 -2.02 -28.98
CA ARG A 203 2.50 -3.31 -29.69
C ARG A 203 3.37 -4.35 -28.97
N LEU A 204 4.58 -3.97 -28.58
CA LEU A 204 5.52 -4.85 -27.87
C LEU A 204 5.00 -5.27 -26.50
N GLN A 205 4.26 -4.41 -25.78
CA GLN A 205 3.61 -4.83 -24.53
C GLN A 205 2.63 -6.01 -24.74
N ILE A 206 1.90 -6.06 -25.86
CA ILE A 206 1.02 -7.19 -26.18
C ILE A 206 1.85 -8.44 -26.53
N VAL A 207 2.90 -8.28 -27.35
CA VAL A 207 3.76 -9.39 -27.78
C VAL A 207 4.51 -10.03 -26.61
N HIS A 208 5.12 -9.20 -25.76
CA HIS A 208 5.92 -9.65 -24.63
C HIS A 208 5.07 -10.10 -23.44
N ALA A 209 3.80 -9.73 -23.36
CA ALA A 209 2.91 -10.15 -22.27
C ALA A 209 2.89 -11.66 -22.10
N ALA A 210 2.72 -12.43 -23.19
CA ALA A 210 2.64 -13.89 -23.14
C ALA A 210 3.94 -14.54 -22.63
N THR A 211 5.09 -13.98 -23.02
CA THR A 211 6.43 -14.52 -22.76
C THR A 211 7.09 -13.97 -21.49
N SER A 212 6.47 -13.01 -20.81
CA SER A 212 6.99 -12.46 -19.55
C SER A 212 7.02 -13.52 -18.45
N SER A 213 7.99 -13.42 -17.54
CA SER A 213 8.07 -14.29 -16.36
C SER A 213 6.84 -14.14 -15.47
N PHE A 214 6.54 -15.15 -14.66
CA PHE A 214 5.40 -15.12 -13.72
C PHE A 214 5.45 -13.89 -12.80
N LYS A 215 6.63 -13.56 -12.26
CA LYS A 215 6.85 -12.39 -11.40
C LYS A 215 6.57 -11.07 -12.16
N ALA A 216 7.04 -10.94 -13.40
CA ALA A 216 6.75 -9.76 -14.22
C ALA A 216 5.27 -9.66 -14.61
N LYS A 217 4.59 -10.78 -14.90
CA LYS A 217 3.15 -10.79 -15.19
C LYS A 217 2.32 -10.25 -14.02
N LEU A 218 2.66 -10.59 -12.77
CA LEU A 218 2.00 -10.04 -11.58
C LEU A 218 2.08 -8.50 -11.55
N VAL A 219 3.28 -7.96 -11.73
CA VAL A 219 3.50 -6.49 -11.74
C VAL A 219 2.71 -5.84 -12.89
N LYS A 220 2.76 -6.41 -14.10
CA LYS A 220 2.02 -5.89 -15.26
C LYS A 220 0.51 -5.91 -15.05
N LEU A 221 -0.06 -6.96 -14.44
CA LEU A 221 -1.48 -7.04 -14.13
C LEU A 221 -1.90 -5.96 -13.12
N ALA A 222 -1.12 -5.81 -12.04
CA ALA A 222 -1.40 -4.81 -11.02
C ALA A 222 -1.25 -3.36 -11.53
N ASP A 223 -0.23 -3.08 -12.35
CA ASP A 223 -0.05 -1.80 -13.04
C ASP A 223 -1.27 -1.46 -13.91
N LYS A 224 -1.72 -2.41 -14.75
CA LYS A 224 -2.91 -2.20 -15.57
C LYS A 224 -4.15 -1.97 -14.72
N LEU A 225 -4.35 -2.75 -13.65
CA LEU A 225 -5.50 -2.58 -12.77
C LEU A 225 -5.51 -1.20 -12.10
N TYR A 226 -4.35 -0.74 -11.61
CA TYR A 226 -4.22 0.59 -11.01
C TYR A 226 -4.57 1.69 -12.02
N ASN A 227 -3.93 1.67 -13.18
CA ASN A 227 -4.14 2.69 -14.22
C ASN A 227 -5.58 2.71 -14.75
N LEU A 228 -6.20 1.55 -14.92
CA LEU A 228 -7.58 1.48 -15.39
C LEU A 228 -8.55 2.02 -14.33
N ARG A 229 -8.32 1.75 -13.05
CA ARG A 229 -9.11 2.34 -11.94
C ARG A 229 -8.95 3.85 -11.86
N ASP A 230 -7.74 4.38 -12.02
CA ASP A 230 -7.51 5.83 -12.13
C ASP A 230 -8.34 6.44 -13.27
N LEU A 231 -8.35 5.79 -14.45
CA LEU A 231 -9.13 6.22 -15.60
C LEU A 231 -10.65 6.11 -15.42
N GLN A 232 -11.15 5.31 -14.47
CA GLN A 232 -12.57 5.29 -14.11
C GLN A 232 -12.94 6.47 -13.21
N GLN A 233 -11.99 6.98 -12.41
CA GLN A 233 -12.24 8.09 -11.49
C GLN A 233 -12.16 9.44 -12.20
N ALA A 234 -11.14 9.62 -13.04
CA ALA A 234 -10.91 10.89 -13.71
C ALA A 234 -10.25 10.71 -15.08
N LEU A 235 -10.70 11.51 -16.03
CA LEU A 235 -10.05 11.62 -17.33
C LEU A 235 -8.73 12.40 -17.17
N PRO A 236 -7.59 11.88 -17.66
CA PRO A 236 -6.32 12.59 -17.55
C PRO A 236 -6.35 13.91 -18.34
N LYS A 237 -5.60 14.90 -17.86
CA LYS A 237 -5.47 16.21 -18.49
C LYS A 237 -5.06 16.09 -19.97
N GLY A 238 -5.88 16.67 -20.84
CA GLY A 238 -5.66 16.67 -22.30
C GLY A 238 -6.01 15.35 -23.00
N TRP A 239 -6.66 14.39 -22.33
CA TRP A 239 -7.21 13.20 -22.99
C TRP A 239 -8.64 13.46 -23.46
N SER A 240 -9.02 12.82 -24.57
CA SER A 240 -10.42 12.67 -24.99
C SER A 240 -11.01 11.36 -24.46
N GLU A 241 -12.33 11.26 -24.41
CA GLU A 241 -13.01 9.99 -24.11
C GLU A 241 -12.65 8.88 -25.10
N GLU A 242 -12.44 9.23 -26.38
CA GLU A 242 -11.94 8.30 -27.39
C GLU A 242 -10.58 7.71 -27.00
N ARG A 243 -9.62 8.57 -26.61
CA ARG A 243 -8.30 8.11 -26.17
C ARG A 243 -8.36 7.27 -24.89
N ARG A 244 -9.26 7.61 -23.97
CA ARG A 244 -9.54 6.79 -22.78
C ARG A 244 -10.02 5.41 -23.21
N ARG A 245 -11.02 5.33 -24.10
CA ARG A 245 -11.54 4.07 -24.64
C ARG A 245 -10.47 3.24 -25.37
N GLU A 246 -9.63 3.86 -26.18
CA GLU A 246 -8.49 3.21 -26.83
C GLU A 246 -7.51 2.60 -25.81
N TYR A 247 -7.28 3.28 -24.68
CA TYR A 247 -6.43 2.77 -23.61
C TYR A 247 -7.05 1.52 -22.96
N PHE A 248 -8.35 1.50 -22.72
CA PHE A 248 -9.05 0.32 -22.22
C PHE A 248 -8.96 -0.86 -23.20
N ILE A 249 -9.22 -0.63 -24.49
CA ILE A 249 -9.13 -1.66 -25.54
C ILE A 249 -7.71 -2.23 -25.62
N TRP A 250 -6.69 -1.36 -25.64
CA TRP A 250 -5.29 -1.77 -25.64
C TRP A 250 -4.92 -2.56 -24.38
N SER A 251 -5.37 -2.09 -23.21
CA SER A 251 -5.11 -2.77 -21.94
C SER A 251 -5.73 -4.16 -21.90
N LYS A 252 -6.94 -4.35 -22.44
CA LYS A 252 -7.56 -5.67 -22.57
C LYS A 252 -6.68 -6.62 -23.39
N LYS A 253 -6.16 -6.18 -24.54
CA LYS A 253 -5.26 -7.00 -25.37
C LYS A 253 -3.98 -7.41 -24.64
N VAL A 254 -3.43 -6.53 -23.81
CA VAL A 254 -2.27 -6.86 -22.97
C VAL A 254 -2.68 -7.88 -21.91
N VAL A 255 -3.76 -7.61 -21.17
CA VAL A 255 -4.26 -8.47 -20.07
C VAL A 255 -4.62 -9.87 -20.55
N ASP A 256 -5.25 -10.01 -21.72
CA ASP A 256 -5.60 -11.31 -22.28
C ASP A 256 -4.37 -12.21 -22.51
N ASN A 257 -3.20 -11.62 -22.78
CA ASN A 257 -1.92 -12.33 -22.89
C ASN A 257 -1.20 -12.53 -21.54
N LEU A 258 -1.69 -11.92 -20.46
CA LEU A 258 -1.18 -12.09 -19.09
C LEU A 258 -1.99 -13.11 -18.28
N ARG A 259 -3.13 -13.59 -18.78
CA ARG A 259 -4.03 -14.50 -18.05
C ARG A 259 -3.39 -15.82 -17.65
N GLY A 260 -3.98 -16.44 -16.62
CA GLY A 260 -3.44 -17.65 -15.99
C GLY A 260 -2.31 -17.36 -14.99
N THR A 261 -2.20 -16.11 -14.53
CA THR A 261 -1.16 -15.69 -13.58
C THR A 261 -1.74 -15.48 -12.18
N ASN A 262 -2.84 -14.71 -12.05
CA ASN A 262 -3.46 -14.44 -10.76
C ASN A 262 -4.95 -14.17 -10.93
N GLN A 263 -5.78 -15.11 -10.46
CA GLN A 263 -7.22 -15.05 -10.66
C GLN A 263 -7.88 -13.83 -10.01
N ALA A 264 -7.37 -13.35 -8.86
CA ALA A 264 -7.95 -12.19 -8.18
C ALA A 264 -7.75 -10.91 -9.00
N LEU A 265 -6.53 -10.68 -9.51
CA LEU A 265 -6.25 -9.54 -10.40
C LEU A 265 -7.02 -9.64 -11.71
N GLU A 266 -7.06 -10.82 -12.33
CA GLU A 266 -7.77 -11.06 -13.58
C GLU A 266 -9.27 -10.80 -13.43
N ASN A 267 -9.89 -11.28 -12.34
CA ASN A 267 -11.29 -11.01 -12.05
C ASN A 267 -11.56 -9.52 -11.81
N ALA A 268 -10.67 -8.82 -11.10
CA ALA A 268 -10.81 -7.39 -10.87
C ALA A 268 -10.72 -6.59 -12.18
N LEU A 269 -9.80 -6.97 -13.07
CA LEU A 269 -9.68 -6.40 -14.42
C LEU A 269 -10.95 -6.68 -15.25
N ASP A 270 -11.50 -7.88 -15.16
CA ASP A 270 -12.72 -8.26 -15.88
C ASP A 270 -13.93 -7.43 -15.45
N ILE A 271 -14.06 -7.12 -14.17
CA ILE A 271 -15.08 -6.21 -13.64
C ILE A 271 -14.91 -4.82 -14.26
N VAL A 272 -13.69 -4.29 -14.27
CA VAL A 272 -13.38 -2.97 -14.84
C VAL A 272 -13.70 -2.93 -16.34
N PHE A 273 -13.27 -3.93 -17.12
CA PHE A 273 -13.57 -3.98 -18.56
C PHE A 273 -15.06 -4.14 -18.85
N LYS A 274 -15.80 -4.84 -17.99
CA LYS A 274 -17.26 -4.99 -18.13
C LYS A 274 -18.00 -3.68 -17.83
N GLN A 275 -17.57 -2.94 -16.81
CA GLN A 275 -18.15 -1.64 -16.46
C GLN A 275 -17.96 -0.61 -17.58
N GLU A 276 -16.85 -0.70 -18.31
CA GLU A 276 -16.54 0.18 -19.45
C GLU A 276 -17.00 -0.38 -20.80
N GLU A 277 -17.84 -1.42 -20.79
CA GLU A 277 -18.43 -2.05 -21.98
C GLU A 277 -17.43 -2.51 -23.06
N ILE A 278 -16.20 -2.83 -22.66
CA ILE A 278 -15.10 -3.18 -23.58
C ILE A 278 -15.26 -4.59 -24.16
N TYR A 279 -15.94 -5.48 -23.44
CA TYR A 279 -16.16 -6.88 -23.86
C TYR A 279 -16.98 -7.05 -25.13
N TYR A 280 -17.73 -6.04 -25.55
CA TYR A 280 -18.66 -6.13 -26.68
C TYR A 280 -18.07 -5.57 -27.99
N LEU A 281 -16.75 -5.31 -28.02
CA LEU A 281 -16.10 -4.58 -29.10
C LEU A 281 -15.16 -5.45 -29.96
N GLU A 282 -15.32 -6.79 -29.91
CA GLU A 282 -14.61 -7.74 -30.76
C GLU A 282 -15.31 -7.95 -32.11
#